data_AF-A0A1S2KJA8-F1
#
_entry.id   AF-A0A1S2KJA8-F1
#
_cell.length_a   1.000
_cell.length_b   1.000
_cell.length_c   1.000
_cell.angle_alpha   90.00
_cell.angle_beta   90.00
_cell.angle_gamma   90.00
#
_symmetry.space_group_name_H-M   'P 1'
#
loop_
_entity.id
_entity.type
_entity.pdbx_description
1 polymer ?
#
loop_
_entity_poly.entity_id
_entity_poly.type
_entity_poly.pdbx_seq_one_letter_code
_entity_poly.pdbx_strand_id
1 'polypeptide(L)'
;MTVTPRTAVPLVFTEEVREALHEGRPVVALESNVITHGLKYPHNAETAHQVEAAVRKGGAVPATICVEDGAVRVGMTDADIERFASEAGIPKVSSRDLPVVLARGGRGATTVASSLVAAELAGIPFFASAGLGGVHRGAETSMDVSSDLIQLTRSKVAVVCAGAKMILDLKLTMEYLETQCVPVVSYGSDDFPAFYCASSGVRSPHRVDDEDLIARIVRLHWAAGHPGGVVVTAPPREEDAVDPEVAEAAIRDALAQADRDGVTGQGLTKYLMHAVDRATGGRTAQANMAVLISTAEVGGRMAAAYARAVAEDGGAGGRTGA
;
A
#
# COMPACT_ATOMS: atom_id res chain seq x y z
N MET A 1 5.58 -38.26 9.27
CA MET A 1 5.55 -36.93 9.91
C MET A 1 4.10 -36.52 10.04
N THR A 2 3.56 -36.56 11.24
CA THR A 2 2.23 -36.03 11.56
C THR A 2 2.27 -34.52 11.36
N VAL A 3 1.55 -34.03 10.35
CA VAL A 3 1.35 -32.60 10.12
C VAL A 3 0.53 -32.09 11.29
N THR A 4 1.15 -31.38 12.22
CA THR A 4 0.45 -30.62 13.25
C THR A 4 -0.55 -29.70 12.53
N PRO A 5 -1.83 -29.64 12.93
CA PRO A 5 -2.76 -28.71 12.32
C PRO A 5 -2.18 -27.30 12.50
N ARG A 6 -1.94 -26.61 11.38
CA ARG A 6 -1.55 -25.19 11.42
C ARG A 6 -2.70 -24.46 12.11
N THR A 7 -2.44 -23.86 13.27
CA THR A 7 -3.38 -22.90 13.86
C THR A 7 -3.56 -21.77 12.84
N ALA A 8 -4.75 -21.72 12.22
CA ALA A 8 -5.05 -20.70 11.22
C ALA A 8 -5.27 -19.35 11.92
N VAL A 9 -4.76 -18.27 11.33
CA VAL A 9 -5.08 -16.91 11.78
C VAL A 9 -6.58 -16.67 11.53
N PRO A 10 -7.38 -16.31 12.55
CA PRO A 10 -8.80 -16.04 12.34
C PRO A 10 -9.01 -14.85 11.41
N LEU A 11 -9.84 -15.03 10.38
CA LEU A 11 -10.26 -13.99 9.44
C LEU A 11 -11.75 -13.69 9.63
N VAL A 12 -12.09 -12.41 9.73
CA VAL A 12 -13.48 -11.94 9.79
C VAL A 12 -13.70 -10.98 8.64
N PHE A 13 -14.73 -11.24 7.84
CA PHE A 13 -15.07 -10.44 6.65
C PHE A 13 -16.35 -9.65 6.87
N THR A 14 -16.44 -8.45 6.31
CA THR A 14 -17.76 -7.83 6.05
C THR A 14 -18.53 -8.68 5.03
N GLU A 15 -19.85 -8.53 5.00
CA GLU A 15 -20.70 -9.31 4.07
C GLU A 15 -20.29 -9.06 2.61
N GLU A 16 -20.14 -7.79 2.23
CA GLU A 16 -19.82 -7.41 0.86
C GLU A 16 -18.49 -8.01 0.37
N VAL A 17 -17.45 -8.02 1.22
CA VAL A 17 -16.15 -8.62 0.86
C VAL A 17 -16.29 -10.14 0.75
N ARG A 18 -17.03 -10.78 1.65
CA ARG A 18 -17.26 -12.23 1.61
C ARG A 18 -17.98 -12.63 0.32
N GLU A 19 -19.04 -11.93 -0.04
CA GLU A 19 -19.80 -12.14 -1.28
C GLU A 19 -18.90 -11.91 -2.51
N ALA A 20 -18.12 -10.82 -2.52
CA ALA A 20 -17.22 -10.52 -3.63
C ALA A 20 -16.20 -11.62 -3.88
N LEU A 21 -15.57 -12.12 -2.81
CA LEU A 21 -14.60 -13.22 -2.91
C LEU A 21 -15.27 -14.52 -3.37
N HIS A 22 -16.47 -14.82 -2.87
CA HIS A 22 -17.22 -16.01 -3.27
C HIS A 22 -17.64 -15.97 -4.76
N GLU A 23 -18.03 -14.80 -5.25
CA GLU A 23 -18.44 -14.57 -6.64
C GLU A 23 -17.26 -14.39 -7.62
N GLY A 24 -16.02 -14.32 -7.11
CA GLY A 24 -14.85 -14.02 -7.93
C GLY A 24 -14.81 -12.58 -8.45
N ARG A 25 -15.52 -11.66 -7.80
CA ARG A 25 -15.44 -10.23 -8.12
C ARG A 25 -14.10 -9.66 -7.66
N PRO A 26 -13.56 -8.65 -8.36
CA PRO A 26 -12.32 -7.99 -7.95
C PRO A 26 -12.46 -7.33 -6.58
N VAL A 27 -11.49 -7.58 -5.70
CA VAL A 27 -11.37 -6.97 -4.37
C VAL A 27 -10.01 -6.28 -4.27
N VAL A 28 -9.96 -5.10 -3.65
CA VAL A 28 -8.72 -4.37 -3.35
C VAL A 28 -8.61 -4.17 -1.84
N ALA A 29 -7.53 -4.69 -1.26
CA ALA A 29 -7.19 -4.44 0.13
C ALA A 29 -6.68 -3.01 0.34
N LEU A 30 -7.03 -2.41 1.47
CA LEU A 30 -6.59 -1.07 1.89
C LEU A 30 -6.02 -1.13 3.31
N GLU A 31 -5.03 -0.29 3.61
CA GLU A 31 -4.44 -0.22 4.96
C GLU A 31 -5.27 0.67 5.90
N SER A 32 -5.31 0.36 7.19
CA SER A 32 -5.97 1.22 8.20
C SER A 32 -5.01 2.23 8.85
N ASN A 33 -3.69 2.03 8.74
CA ASN A 33 -2.71 2.94 9.33
C ASN A 33 -2.80 4.38 8.77
N VAL A 34 -3.24 4.56 7.52
CA VAL A 34 -3.50 5.91 6.95
C VAL A 34 -4.68 6.62 7.61
N ILE A 35 -5.65 5.87 8.16
CA ILE A 35 -6.82 6.42 8.86
C ILE A 35 -6.38 6.95 10.24
N THR A 36 -5.67 6.13 11.00
CA THR A 36 -5.29 6.45 12.39
C THR A 36 -4.05 7.37 12.48
N HIS A 37 -3.09 7.22 11.57
CA HIS A 37 -1.77 7.87 11.67
C HIS A 37 -1.41 8.75 10.47
N GLY A 38 -2.29 8.86 9.47
CA GLY A 38 -2.06 9.67 8.27
C GLY A 38 -2.58 11.10 8.42
N LEU A 39 -3.91 11.27 8.32
CA LEU A 39 -4.59 12.56 8.39
C LEU A 39 -5.21 12.80 9.78
N LYS A 40 -5.57 14.05 10.08
CA LYS A 40 -6.26 14.41 11.32
C LYS A 40 -7.77 14.25 11.18
N TYR A 41 -8.44 13.88 12.26
CA TYR A 41 -9.90 13.91 12.35
C TYR A 41 -10.48 15.31 12.13
N PRO A 42 -11.59 15.48 11.39
CA PRO A 42 -12.41 14.45 10.72
C PRO A 42 -11.95 14.04 9.31
N HIS A 43 -10.95 14.73 8.75
CA HIS A 43 -10.50 14.52 7.36
C HIS A 43 -10.00 13.09 7.08
N ASN A 44 -9.49 12.38 8.09
CA ASN A 44 -9.09 10.98 7.94
C ASN A 44 -10.28 10.04 7.67
N ALA A 45 -11.42 10.23 8.35
CA ALA A 45 -12.64 9.47 8.10
C ALA A 45 -13.19 9.78 6.69
N GLU A 46 -13.32 11.08 6.36
CA GLU A 46 -13.79 11.53 5.05
C GLU A 46 -12.92 10.97 3.91
N THR A 47 -11.59 11.00 4.09
CA THR A 47 -10.64 10.45 3.12
C THR A 47 -10.80 8.93 2.99
N ALA A 48 -10.99 8.21 4.10
CA ALA A 48 -11.18 6.75 4.05
C ALA A 48 -12.42 6.37 3.22
N HIS A 49 -13.54 7.07 3.40
CA HIS A 49 -14.74 6.87 2.58
C HIS A 49 -14.50 7.21 1.11
N GLN A 50 -13.77 8.30 0.81
CA GLN A 50 -13.43 8.67 -0.57
C GLN A 50 -12.51 7.63 -1.23
N VAL A 51 -11.58 7.05 -0.48
CA VAL A 51 -10.71 5.96 -0.94
C VAL A 51 -11.53 4.70 -1.24
N GLU A 52 -12.46 4.30 -0.37
CA GLU A 52 -13.34 3.16 -0.65
C GLU A 52 -14.23 3.41 -1.87
N ALA A 53 -14.77 4.63 -2.02
CA ALA A 53 -15.52 5.03 -3.20
C ALA A 53 -14.66 5.01 -4.48
N ALA A 54 -13.38 5.36 -4.39
CA ALA A 54 -12.45 5.33 -5.52
C ALA A 54 -12.17 3.89 -5.99
N VAL A 55 -12.00 2.94 -5.07
CA VAL A 55 -11.89 1.51 -5.42
C VAL A 55 -13.14 1.05 -6.19
N ARG A 56 -14.33 1.44 -5.72
CA ARG A 56 -15.61 1.13 -6.38
C ARG A 56 -15.70 1.73 -7.77
N LYS A 57 -15.29 2.98 -7.92
CA LYS A 57 -15.22 3.67 -9.21
C LYS A 57 -14.29 2.95 -10.18
N GLY A 58 -13.20 2.37 -9.69
CA GLY A 58 -12.31 1.51 -10.47
C GLY A 58 -12.90 0.13 -10.83
N GLY A 59 -14.06 -0.22 -10.30
CA GLY A 59 -14.76 -1.48 -10.59
C GLY A 59 -14.48 -2.62 -9.61
N ALA A 60 -13.94 -2.35 -8.43
CA ALA A 60 -13.65 -3.35 -7.41
C ALA A 60 -14.34 -3.08 -6.06
N VAL A 61 -14.35 -4.10 -5.20
CA VAL A 61 -14.86 -4.01 -3.82
C VAL A 61 -13.70 -3.62 -2.88
N PRO A 62 -13.83 -2.55 -2.08
CA PRO A 62 -12.81 -2.18 -1.10
C PRO A 62 -12.83 -3.11 0.11
N ALA A 63 -11.65 -3.44 0.62
CA ALA A 63 -11.45 -4.23 1.82
C ALA A 63 -10.42 -3.56 2.73
N THR A 64 -10.83 -2.55 3.48
CA THR A 64 -9.96 -1.91 4.49
C THR A 64 -9.67 -2.88 5.64
N ILE A 65 -8.38 -3.08 5.96
CA ILE A 65 -7.94 -4.15 6.87
C ILE A 65 -7.50 -3.60 8.22
N CYS A 66 -7.95 -4.21 9.31
CA CYS A 66 -7.40 -4.01 10.65
C CYS A 66 -7.22 -5.32 11.42
N VAL A 67 -6.69 -5.21 12.64
CA VAL A 67 -6.61 -6.32 13.59
C VAL A 67 -7.41 -5.92 14.82
N GLU A 68 -8.28 -6.81 15.29
CA GLU A 68 -9.13 -6.57 16.47
C GLU A 68 -9.67 -7.90 17.01
N ASP A 69 -9.76 -8.03 18.33
CA ASP A 69 -10.29 -9.23 19.04
C ASP A 69 -9.62 -10.54 18.64
N GLY A 70 -8.33 -10.49 18.32
CA GLY A 70 -7.53 -11.66 17.96
C GLY A 70 -7.77 -12.18 16.55
N ALA A 71 -8.43 -11.39 15.71
CA ALA A 71 -8.68 -11.70 14.31
C ALA A 71 -8.14 -10.59 13.39
N VAL A 72 -7.82 -10.98 12.15
CA VAL A 72 -7.68 -10.04 11.05
C VAL A 72 -9.08 -9.75 10.52
N ARG A 73 -9.48 -8.48 10.52
CA ARG A 73 -10.76 -8.02 9.99
C ARG A 73 -10.55 -7.44 8.60
N VAL A 74 -11.32 -7.92 7.63
CA VAL A 74 -11.17 -7.63 6.21
C VAL A 74 -12.45 -6.95 5.70
N GLY A 75 -12.32 -5.66 5.39
CA GLY A 75 -13.45 -4.75 5.20
C GLY A 75 -13.78 -3.99 6.48
N MET A 76 -14.16 -2.71 6.33
CA MET A 76 -14.64 -1.87 7.41
C MET A 76 -16.06 -1.41 7.11
N THR A 77 -16.89 -1.28 8.15
CA THR A 77 -18.16 -0.54 8.08
C THR A 77 -17.92 0.95 8.33
N ASP A 78 -18.91 1.79 8.07
CA ASP A 78 -18.85 3.22 8.40
C ASP A 78 -18.53 3.46 9.88
N ALA A 79 -19.10 2.63 10.77
CA ALA A 79 -18.82 2.68 12.20
C ALA A 79 -17.39 2.24 12.55
N ASP A 80 -16.78 1.36 11.77
CA ASP A 80 -15.38 0.98 11.94
C ASP A 80 -14.45 2.11 11.49
N ILE A 81 -14.72 2.72 10.34
CA ILE A 81 -13.96 3.88 9.84
C ILE A 81 -14.02 5.02 10.86
N GLU A 82 -15.22 5.41 11.29
CA GLU A 82 -15.40 6.48 12.27
C GLU A 82 -14.67 6.18 13.59
N ARG A 83 -14.71 4.93 14.06
CA ARG A 83 -14.00 4.49 15.27
C ARG A 83 -12.48 4.60 15.09
N PHE A 84 -11.94 4.05 14.00
CA PHE A 84 -10.49 4.10 13.74
C PHE A 84 -9.96 5.50 13.45
N ALA A 85 -10.82 6.40 12.99
CA ALA A 85 -10.51 7.79 12.71
C ALA A 85 -10.53 8.70 13.94
N SER A 86 -11.46 8.46 14.88
CA SER A 86 -11.67 9.32 16.05
C SER A 86 -10.96 8.83 17.32
N GLU A 87 -10.71 7.52 17.44
CA GLU A 87 -10.13 6.94 18.65
C GLU A 87 -8.62 7.16 18.75
N ALA A 88 -8.18 7.71 19.88
CA ALA A 88 -6.77 7.89 20.17
C ALA A 88 -6.11 6.59 20.65
N GLY A 89 -4.84 6.40 20.30
CA GLY A 89 -4.02 5.33 20.90
C GLY A 89 -4.13 3.96 20.23
N ILE A 90 -4.86 3.83 19.11
CA ILE A 90 -4.78 2.63 18.26
C ILE A 90 -3.33 2.49 17.78
N PRO A 91 -2.65 1.36 18.04
CA PRO A 91 -1.25 1.18 17.68
C PRO A 91 -1.09 0.91 16.18
N LYS A 92 0.03 1.40 15.63
CA LYS A 92 0.53 1.02 14.31
C LYS A 92 1.09 -0.41 14.36
N VAL A 93 0.61 -1.29 13.48
CA VAL A 93 0.96 -2.71 13.46
C VAL A 93 1.63 -3.08 12.13
N SER A 94 2.93 -3.34 12.15
CA SER A 94 3.66 -3.94 11.03
C SER A 94 3.67 -5.48 11.13
N SER A 95 4.12 -6.19 10.09
CA SER A 95 3.98 -7.65 9.98
C SER A 95 4.69 -8.41 11.11
N ARG A 96 5.73 -7.83 11.72
CA ARG A 96 6.39 -8.38 12.92
C ARG A 96 5.56 -8.23 14.20
N ASP A 97 4.71 -7.21 14.25
CA ASP A 97 3.87 -6.88 15.41
C ASP A 97 2.55 -7.68 15.36
N LEU A 98 2.11 -8.05 14.15
CA LEU A 98 0.85 -8.74 13.87
C LEU A 98 0.60 -9.99 14.75
N PRO A 99 1.55 -10.95 14.89
CA PRO A 99 1.32 -12.13 15.73
C PRO A 99 1.12 -11.79 17.22
N VAL A 100 1.81 -10.75 17.70
CA VAL A 100 1.73 -10.32 19.10
C VAL A 100 0.38 -9.67 19.39
N VAL A 101 -0.10 -8.81 18.48
CA VAL A 101 -1.40 -8.14 18.62
C VAL A 101 -2.55 -9.16 18.55
N LEU A 102 -2.47 -10.09 17.59
CA LEU A 102 -3.46 -11.19 17.46
C LEU A 102 -3.51 -12.06 18.73
N ALA A 103 -2.36 -12.53 19.22
CA ALA A 103 -2.30 -13.38 20.41
C ALA A 103 -2.83 -12.70 21.68
N ARG A 104 -2.76 -11.37 21.75
CA ARG A 104 -3.26 -10.57 22.87
C ARG A 104 -4.73 -10.20 22.75
N GLY A 105 -5.38 -10.49 21.61
CA GLY A 105 -6.73 -9.99 21.34
C GLY A 105 -6.80 -8.47 21.15
N GLY A 106 -5.67 -7.82 20.86
CA GLY A 106 -5.58 -6.37 20.79
C GLY A 106 -6.14 -5.78 19.49
N ARG A 107 -6.38 -4.46 19.50
CA ARG A 107 -6.69 -3.66 18.31
C ARG A 107 -5.43 -3.08 17.70
N GLY A 108 -5.39 -2.93 16.38
CA GLY A 108 -4.31 -2.20 15.71
C GLY A 108 -4.59 -1.83 14.25
N ALA A 109 -4.02 -0.70 13.84
CA ALA A 109 -4.07 -0.21 12.48
C ALA A 109 -2.92 -0.82 11.66
N THR A 110 -3.25 -1.52 10.58
CA THR A 110 -2.26 -2.24 9.76
C THR A 110 -1.49 -1.28 8.87
N THR A 111 -0.17 -1.42 8.83
CA THR A 111 0.68 -0.80 7.79
C THR A 111 0.58 -1.58 6.49
N VAL A 112 1.14 -1.05 5.40
CA VAL A 112 1.37 -1.80 4.14
C VAL A 112 1.83 -3.23 4.42
N ALA A 113 2.97 -3.45 5.11
CA ALA A 113 3.44 -4.80 5.41
C ALA A 113 2.38 -5.73 6.07
N SER A 114 1.68 -5.30 7.12
CA SER A 114 0.63 -6.13 7.73
C SER A 114 -0.57 -6.34 6.81
N SER A 115 -0.94 -5.32 6.04
CA SER A 115 -2.03 -5.41 5.07
C SER A 115 -1.73 -6.41 3.96
N LEU A 116 -0.47 -6.53 3.51
CA LEU A 116 -0.08 -7.55 2.52
C LEU A 116 -0.21 -8.96 3.08
N VAL A 117 0.22 -9.20 4.33
CA VAL A 117 0.02 -10.49 5.00
C VAL A 117 -1.46 -10.83 5.08
N ALA A 118 -2.27 -9.87 5.54
CA ALA A 118 -3.70 -10.06 5.71
C ALA A 118 -4.44 -10.27 4.38
N ALA A 119 -4.09 -9.50 3.34
CA ALA A 119 -4.66 -9.64 2.00
C ALA A 119 -4.35 -11.02 1.41
N GLU A 120 -3.11 -11.50 1.53
CA GLU A 120 -2.74 -12.84 1.08
C GLU A 120 -3.50 -13.94 1.83
N LEU A 121 -3.60 -13.84 3.17
CA LEU A 121 -4.40 -14.77 3.98
C LEU A 121 -5.87 -14.79 3.56
N ALA A 122 -6.41 -13.62 3.16
CA ALA A 122 -7.76 -13.44 2.68
C ALA A 122 -7.98 -13.83 1.20
N GLY A 123 -6.92 -14.19 0.47
CA GLY A 123 -7.00 -14.49 -0.96
C GLY A 123 -7.25 -13.26 -1.85
N ILE A 124 -6.90 -12.06 -1.38
CA ILE A 124 -7.03 -10.80 -2.11
C ILE A 124 -5.72 -10.49 -2.86
N PRO A 125 -5.71 -10.48 -4.20
CA PRO A 125 -4.48 -10.35 -4.97
C PRO A 125 -3.98 -8.90 -5.13
N PHE A 126 -4.80 -7.89 -4.82
CA PHE A 126 -4.44 -6.47 -4.99
C PHE A 126 -4.56 -5.69 -3.69
N PHE A 127 -3.61 -4.79 -3.48
CA PHE A 127 -3.59 -3.83 -2.39
C PHE A 127 -3.29 -2.44 -2.94
N ALA A 128 -3.95 -1.41 -2.40
CA ALA A 128 -3.67 -0.02 -2.76
C ALA A 128 -3.30 0.83 -1.53
N SER A 129 -2.33 1.71 -1.71
CA SER A 129 -1.94 2.75 -0.74
C SER A 129 -1.38 3.95 -1.50
N ALA A 130 -1.23 5.10 -0.85
CA ALA A 130 -0.62 6.25 -1.51
C ALA A 130 0.87 6.02 -1.79
N GLY A 131 1.60 5.34 -0.90
CA GLY A 131 3.03 5.13 -1.09
C GLY A 131 3.65 4.18 -0.09
N LEU A 132 4.62 3.41 -0.58
CA LEU A 132 5.37 2.44 0.21
C LEU A 132 6.25 3.16 1.26
N GLY A 133 6.55 2.47 2.35
CA GLY A 133 7.83 2.68 3.04
C GLY A 133 8.99 2.19 2.17
N GLY A 134 10.22 2.50 2.57
CA GLY A 134 11.40 2.15 1.76
C GLY A 134 12.68 2.26 2.56
N VAL A 135 13.78 2.45 1.85
CA VAL A 135 15.08 2.71 2.47
C VAL A 135 15.11 4.16 2.93
N HIS A 136 15.40 4.41 4.21
CA HIS A 136 15.50 5.77 4.72
C HIS A 136 16.82 6.42 4.27
N ARG A 137 16.84 7.76 4.20
CA ARG A 137 18.08 8.51 3.95
C ARG A 137 19.07 8.26 5.09
N GLY A 138 20.32 7.89 4.78
CA GLY A 138 21.34 7.49 5.76
C GLY A 138 21.31 6.01 6.17
N ALA A 139 20.47 5.18 5.53
CA ALA A 139 20.34 3.75 5.85
C ALA A 139 21.59 2.92 5.55
N GLU A 140 22.52 3.42 4.74
CA GLU A 140 23.84 2.80 4.53
C GLU A 140 24.65 2.67 5.83
N THR A 141 24.32 3.47 6.85
CA THR A 141 24.88 3.38 8.20
C THR A 141 23.83 2.95 9.23
N SER A 142 22.62 3.52 9.18
CA SER A 142 21.60 3.30 10.20
C SER A 142 20.85 1.98 10.07
N MET A 143 20.84 1.40 8.86
CA MET A 143 20.02 0.23 8.50
C MET A 143 18.51 0.45 8.71
N ASP A 144 18.04 1.71 8.72
CA ASP A 144 16.61 2.03 8.82
C ASP A 144 15.92 1.77 7.47
N VAL A 145 15.39 0.55 7.32
CA VAL A 145 14.73 0.07 6.11
C VAL A 145 13.35 -0.44 6.47
N SER A 146 12.33 0.05 5.76
CA SER A 146 10.94 -0.36 5.99
C SER A 146 10.74 -1.86 5.77
N SER A 147 10.00 -2.48 6.69
CA SER A 147 9.52 -3.86 6.56
C SER A 147 8.63 -4.08 5.33
N ASP A 148 8.08 -3.02 4.74
CA ASP A 148 7.29 -3.13 3.51
C ASP A 148 8.10 -3.79 2.39
N LEU A 149 9.39 -3.44 2.23
CA LEU A 149 10.26 -3.98 1.18
C LEU A 149 10.49 -5.48 1.35
N ILE A 150 10.65 -5.94 2.59
CA ILE A 150 10.77 -7.36 2.89
C ILE A 150 9.43 -8.07 2.71
N GLN A 151 8.31 -7.44 3.06
CA GLN A 151 7.01 -8.08 2.92
C GLN A 151 6.62 -8.27 1.45
N LEU A 152 7.04 -7.37 0.56
CA LEU A 152 6.88 -7.52 -0.89
C LEU A 152 7.53 -8.80 -1.43
N THR A 153 8.55 -9.37 -0.75
CA THR A 153 9.17 -10.64 -1.18
C THR A 153 8.46 -11.89 -0.67
N ARG A 154 7.46 -11.71 0.21
CA ARG A 154 6.85 -12.78 1.00
C ARG A 154 5.36 -12.96 0.78
N SER A 155 4.70 -11.97 0.17
CA SER A 155 3.26 -12.01 -0.05
C SER A 155 2.89 -11.85 -1.51
N LYS A 156 2.07 -12.77 -2.01
CA LYS A 156 1.52 -12.75 -3.38
C LYS A 156 0.40 -11.74 -3.53
N VAL A 157 0.75 -10.47 -3.38
CA VAL A 157 -0.16 -9.33 -3.49
C VAL A 157 0.49 -8.26 -4.36
N ALA A 158 -0.19 -7.85 -5.43
CA ALA A 158 0.22 -6.71 -6.24
C ALA A 158 -0.12 -5.41 -5.51
N VAL A 159 0.86 -4.52 -5.39
CA VAL A 159 0.73 -3.25 -4.68
C VAL A 159 0.65 -2.10 -5.66
N VAL A 160 -0.45 -1.34 -5.59
CA VAL A 160 -0.68 -0.15 -6.41
C VAL A 160 -0.44 1.09 -5.55
N CYS A 161 0.51 1.94 -5.94
CA CYS A 161 0.88 3.12 -5.17
C CYS A 161 1.49 4.24 -6.03
N ALA A 162 1.75 5.41 -5.47
CA ALA A 162 2.54 6.46 -6.11
C ALA A 162 4.02 6.34 -5.73
N GLY A 163 4.57 5.13 -5.87
CA GLY A 163 5.97 4.83 -5.52
C GLY A 163 6.19 4.82 -4.01
N ALA A 164 7.25 5.47 -3.54
CA ALA A 164 7.61 5.53 -2.12
C ALA A 164 7.65 6.98 -1.60
N LYS A 165 7.47 7.16 -0.29
CA LYS A 165 7.41 8.48 0.35
C LYS A 165 8.67 9.29 0.05
N MET A 166 8.52 10.54 -0.41
CA MET A 166 9.63 11.43 -0.82
C MET A 166 10.71 11.65 0.25
N ILE A 167 10.34 11.53 1.54
CA ILE A 167 11.25 11.63 2.68
C ILE A 167 12.29 10.49 2.75
N LEU A 168 12.12 9.44 1.94
CA LEU A 168 12.99 8.27 1.86
C LEU A 168 14.12 8.49 0.85
N ASP A 169 15.03 7.52 0.76
CA ASP A 169 15.99 7.42 -0.34
C ASP A 169 15.39 6.55 -1.45
N LEU A 170 14.90 7.20 -2.50
CA LEU A 170 14.21 6.52 -3.60
C LEU A 170 15.18 5.74 -4.50
N LYS A 171 16.45 6.17 -4.61
CA LYS A 171 17.47 5.43 -5.36
C LYS A 171 17.81 4.13 -4.65
N LEU A 172 18.13 4.19 -3.35
CA LEU A 172 18.39 2.99 -2.57
C LEU A 172 17.16 2.09 -2.45
N THR A 173 15.95 2.66 -2.42
CA THR A 173 14.71 1.87 -2.45
C THR A 173 14.58 1.08 -3.75
N MET A 174 14.87 1.69 -4.90
CA MET A 174 14.85 0.99 -6.20
C MET A 174 15.93 -0.10 -6.29
N GLU A 175 17.16 0.18 -5.85
CA GLU A 175 18.25 -0.81 -5.80
C GLU A 175 17.91 -1.99 -4.87
N TYR A 176 17.22 -1.71 -3.75
CA TYR A 176 16.76 -2.75 -2.84
C TYR A 176 15.70 -3.65 -3.49
N LEU A 177 14.71 -3.06 -4.17
CA LEU A 177 13.68 -3.80 -4.89
C LEU A 177 14.27 -4.65 -6.03
N GLU A 178 15.22 -4.10 -6.78
CA GLU A 178 15.99 -4.83 -7.79
C GLU A 178 16.73 -6.03 -7.17
N THR A 179 17.48 -5.80 -6.09
CA THR A 179 18.24 -6.86 -5.40
C THR A 179 17.34 -7.98 -4.87
N GLN A 180 16.12 -7.64 -4.44
CA GLN A 180 15.13 -8.60 -3.96
C GLN A 180 14.29 -9.25 -5.08
N CYS A 181 14.57 -8.92 -6.35
CA CYS A 181 13.82 -9.39 -7.50
C CYS A 181 12.32 -9.06 -7.44
N VAL A 182 11.95 -7.91 -6.85
CA VAL A 182 10.56 -7.43 -6.83
C VAL A 182 10.30 -6.65 -8.12
N PRO A 183 9.37 -7.08 -8.99
CA PRO A 183 9.08 -6.35 -10.21
C PRO A 183 8.46 -4.98 -9.89
N VAL A 184 8.95 -3.94 -10.55
CA VAL A 184 8.40 -2.58 -10.49
C VAL A 184 7.90 -2.20 -11.89
N VAL A 185 6.64 -1.80 -12.00
CA VAL A 185 6.00 -1.39 -13.26
C VAL A 185 5.35 -0.03 -13.06
N SER A 186 5.72 0.98 -13.83
CA SER A 186 5.09 2.30 -13.82
C SER A 186 3.99 2.38 -14.88
N TYR A 187 2.77 2.67 -14.43
CA TYR A 187 1.60 2.89 -15.29
C TYR A 187 1.66 4.27 -15.91
N GLY A 188 1.84 4.35 -17.24
CA GLY A 188 1.82 5.63 -17.96
C GLY A 188 3.01 6.56 -17.70
N SER A 189 4.08 6.09 -17.06
CA SER A 189 5.22 6.93 -16.65
C SER A 189 6.57 6.23 -16.83
N ASP A 190 7.59 7.01 -17.20
CA ASP A 190 8.98 6.57 -17.29
C ASP A 190 9.76 6.73 -15.97
N ASP A 191 9.11 7.30 -14.94
CA ASP A 191 9.70 7.60 -13.63
C ASP A 191 9.08 6.71 -12.53
N PHE A 192 9.86 6.45 -11.48
CA PHE A 192 9.36 5.89 -10.23
C PHE A 192 8.87 7.05 -9.35
N PRO A 193 7.55 7.26 -9.21
CA PRO A 193 7.02 8.47 -8.60
C PRO A 193 7.42 8.63 -7.13
N ALA A 194 7.49 9.89 -6.70
CA ALA A 194 7.89 10.31 -5.38
C ALA A 194 6.67 10.68 -4.52
N PHE A 195 5.75 9.75 -4.36
CA PHE A 195 4.53 9.92 -3.56
C PHE A 195 3.62 11.03 -4.11
N TYR A 196 3.59 12.21 -3.49
CA TYR A 196 2.83 13.37 -4.00
C TYR A 196 3.60 14.20 -5.03
N CYS A 197 4.86 13.86 -5.33
CA CYS A 197 5.62 14.46 -6.42
C CYS A 197 5.55 13.54 -7.66
N ALA A 198 5.22 14.12 -8.82
CA ALA A 198 5.03 13.36 -10.05
C ALA A 198 6.29 12.64 -10.56
N SER A 199 7.47 13.15 -10.23
CA SER A 199 8.76 12.56 -10.56
C SER A 199 9.69 12.60 -9.36
N SER A 200 10.45 11.53 -9.17
CA SER A 200 11.57 11.42 -8.24
C SER A 200 12.92 11.70 -8.90
N GLY A 201 12.98 11.74 -10.23
CA GLY A 201 14.22 11.69 -11.00
C GLY A 201 14.86 10.30 -11.07
N VAL A 202 14.18 9.26 -10.58
CA VAL A 202 14.59 7.86 -10.68
C VAL A 202 13.80 7.18 -11.79
N ARG A 203 14.51 6.65 -12.77
CA ARG A 203 13.89 5.98 -13.92
C ARG A 203 13.21 4.68 -13.48
N SER A 204 11.98 4.47 -13.94
CA SER A 204 11.29 3.19 -13.78
C SER A 204 11.90 2.12 -14.69
N PRO A 205 12.09 0.87 -14.23
CA PRO A 205 12.63 -0.20 -15.05
C PRO A 205 11.67 -0.62 -16.17
N HIS A 206 10.35 -0.49 -15.93
CA HIS A 206 9.32 -0.89 -16.88
C HIS A 206 8.19 0.13 -16.89
N ARG A 207 7.99 0.80 -18.04
CA ARG A 207 6.78 1.56 -18.33
C ARG A 207 5.77 0.66 -19.03
N VAL A 208 4.51 0.69 -18.57
CA VAL A 208 3.39 -0.01 -19.21
C VAL A 208 2.16 0.90 -19.23
N ASP A 209 1.55 1.08 -20.38
CA ASP A 209 0.41 2.00 -20.56
C ASP A 209 -0.95 1.25 -20.62
N ASP A 210 -0.94 -0.08 -20.55
CA ASP A 210 -2.12 -0.96 -20.68
C ASP A 210 -2.35 -1.79 -19.41
N GLU A 211 -3.56 -1.67 -18.84
CA GLU A 211 -3.99 -2.37 -17.63
C GLU A 211 -4.05 -3.89 -17.82
N ASP A 212 -4.49 -4.37 -18.98
CA ASP A 212 -4.61 -5.81 -19.25
C ASP A 212 -3.21 -6.43 -19.39
N LEU A 213 -2.23 -5.67 -19.88
CA LEU A 213 -0.82 -6.08 -19.86
C LEU A 213 -0.25 -6.11 -18.43
N ILE A 214 -0.55 -5.13 -17.57
CA ILE A 214 -0.15 -5.15 -16.16
C ILE A 214 -0.74 -6.38 -15.45
N ALA A 215 -2.04 -6.66 -15.64
CA ALA A 215 -2.68 -7.84 -15.08
C ALA A 215 -1.99 -9.15 -15.52
N ARG A 216 -1.59 -9.24 -16.78
CA ARG A 216 -0.83 -10.38 -17.33
C ARG A 216 0.55 -10.51 -16.72
N ILE A 217 1.27 -9.39 -16.50
CA ILE A 217 2.58 -9.38 -15.84
C ILE A 217 2.46 -9.93 -14.41
N VAL A 218 1.49 -9.45 -13.64
CA VAL A 218 1.23 -9.94 -12.27
C VAL A 218 0.96 -11.45 -12.27
N ARG A 219 0.10 -11.91 -13.18
CA ARG A 219 -0.22 -13.34 -13.32
C ARG A 219 1.00 -14.18 -13.67
N LEU A 220 1.81 -13.74 -14.64
CA LEU A 220 3.01 -14.45 -15.08
C LEU A 220 4.08 -14.49 -13.99
N HIS A 221 4.23 -13.42 -13.20
CA HIS A 221 5.15 -13.40 -12.06
C HIS A 221 4.83 -14.54 -11.08
N TRP A 222 3.57 -14.70 -10.69
CA TRP A 222 3.17 -15.78 -9.79
C TRP A 222 3.17 -17.16 -10.45
N ALA A 223 2.82 -17.26 -11.74
CA ALA A 223 2.86 -18.50 -12.50
C ALA A 223 4.29 -19.05 -12.69
N ALA A 224 5.30 -18.17 -12.70
CA ALA A 224 6.71 -18.54 -12.70
C ALA A 224 7.22 -19.07 -11.34
N GLY A 225 6.35 -19.12 -10.32
CA GLY A 225 6.67 -19.71 -9.01
C GLY A 225 7.21 -18.71 -7.99
N HIS A 226 7.25 -17.41 -8.29
CA HIS A 226 7.73 -16.40 -7.34
C HIS A 226 6.75 -16.24 -6.15
N PRO A 227 7.25 -16.14 -4.91
CA PRO A 227 6.42 -16.01 -3.71
C PRO A 227 6.03 -14.57 -3.37
N GLY A 228 6.64 -13.58 -4.03
CA GLY A 228 6.47 -12.16 -3.74
C GLY A 228 5.36 -11.48 -4.55
N GLY A 229 5.22 -10.18 -4.30
CA GLY A 229 4.31 -9.28 -4.97
C GLY A 229 4.94 -8.57 -6.16
N VAL A 230 4.13 -7.71 -6.78
CA VAL A 230 4.53 -6.82 -7.87
C VAL A 230 4.18 -5.39 -7.45
N VAL A 231 5.10 -4.44 -7.64
CA VAL A 231 4.83 -3.03 -7.40
C VAL A 231 4.38 -2.40 -8.71
N VAL A 232 3.14 -1.90 -8.74
CA VAL A 232 2.58 -1.11 -9.83
C VAL A 232 2.50 0.34 -9.36
N THR A 233 3.24 1.23 -10.00
CA THR A 233 3.22 2.65 -9.64
C THR A 233 2.32 3.46 -10.56
N ALA A 234 1.59 4.42 -10.01
CA ALA A 234 0.83 5.41 -10.75
C ALA A 234 1.17 6.80 -10.17
N PRO A 235 1.70 7.74 -10.96
CA PRO A 235 2.04 9.07 -10.46
C PRO A 235 0.77 9.83 -10.00
N PRO A 236 0.92 10.82 -9.10
CA PRO A 236 -0.16 11.77 -8.82
C PRO A 236 -0.63 12.46 -10.10
N ARG A 237 -1.88 12.91 -10.11
CA ARG A 237 -2.39 13.78 -11.17
C ARG A 237 -1.62 15.11 -11.17
N GLU A 238 -1.47 15.72 -12.33
CA GLU A 238 -0.67 16.94 -12.49
C GLU A 238 -1.20 18.08 -11.61
N GLU A 239 -2.52 18.22 -11.51
CA GLU A 239 -3.18 19.22 -10.67
C GLU A 239 -2.97 19.02 -9.16
N ASP A 240 -2.70 17.79 -8.74
CA ASP A 240 -2.52 17.40 -7.34
C ASP A 240 -1.04 17.34 -6.93
N ALA A 241 -0.12 17.36 -7.91
CA ALA A 241 1.29 17.16 -7.68
C ALA A 241 1.94 18.33 -6.92
N VAL A 242 2.81 17.98 -5.98
CA VAL A 242 3.71 18.93 -5.30
C VAL A 242 4.98 19.09 -6.11
N ASP A 243 5.51 20.31 -6.12
CA ASP A 243 6.80 20.62 -6.74
C ASP A 243 7.94 19.82 -6.05
N PRO A 244 8.65 18.95 -6.78
CA PRO A 244 9.72 18.13 -6.22
C PRO A 244 10.89 18.96 -5.68
N GLU A 245 11.20 20.12 -6.27
CA GLU A 245 12.32 20.96 -5.81
C GLU A 245 12.00 21.60 -4.46
N VAL A 246 10.76 22.07 -4.28
CA VAL A 246 10.29 22.61 -3.00
C VAL A 246 10.30 21.55 -1.90
N ALA A 247 9.81 20.34 -2.23
CA ALA A 247 9.80 19.24 -1.28
C ALA A 247 11.22 18.79 -0.90
N GLU A 248 12.11 18.64 -1.87
CA GLU A 248 13.50 18.21 -1.64
C GLU A 248 14.28 19.23 -0.82
N ALA A 249 14.12 20.53 -1.10
CA ALA A 249 14.74 21.59 -0.31
C ALA A 249 14.29 21.52 1.16
N ALA A 250 12.98 21.35 1.40
CA ALA A 250 12.43 21.23 2.74
C ALA A 250 12.94 19.98 3.49
N ILE A 251 13.08 18.84 2.80
CA ILE A 251 13.61 17.60 3.40
C ILE A 251 15.07 17.76 3.78
N ARG A 252 15.91 18.30 2.88
CA ARG A 252 17.33 18.52 3.16
C ARG A 252 17.53 19.41 4.38
N ASP A 253 16.81 20.52 4.46
CA ASP A 253 16.93 21.46 5.57
C ASP A 253 16.42 20.82 6.88
N ALA A 254 15.36 20.00 6.80
CA ALA A 254 14.81 19.28 7.94
C ALA A 254 15.73 18.17 8.46
N LEU A 255 16.45 17.45 7.58
CA LEU A 255 17.44 16.45 7.99
C LEU A 255 18.58 17.11 8.77
N ALA A 256 19.12 18.22 8.27
CA ALA A 256 20.18 18.97 8.96
C ALA A 256 19.72 19.53 10.32
N GLN A 257 18.42 19.79 10.50
CA GLN A 257 17.87 20.18 11.79
C GLN A 257 17.62 18.97 12.70
N ALA A 258 17.09 17.86 12.17
CA ALA A 258 16.87 16.62 12.91
C ALA A 258 18.16 16.08 13.54
N ASP A 259 19.28 16.17 12.81
CA ASP A 259 20.61 15.78 13.32
C ASP A 259 21.03 16.64 14.52
N ARG A 260 20.77 17.95 14.47
CA ARG A 260 21.05 18.89 15.58
C ARG A 260 20.15 18.65 16.77
N ASP A 261 18.89 18.25 16.51
CA ASP A 261 17.88 17.98 17.53
C ASP A 261 17.96 16.54 18.09
N GLY A 262 18.80 15.67 17.51
CA GLY A 262 18.94 14.26 17.89
C GLY A 262 17.72 13.38 17.54
N VAL A 263 16.92 13.79 16.55
CA VAL A 263 15.70 13.07 16.14
C VAL A 263 16.07 11.92 15.20
N THR A 264 15.77 10.68 15.62
CA THR A 264 16.12 9.46 14.87
C THR A 264 14.97 8.45 14.82
N GLY A 265 15.10 7.42 13.98
CA GLY A 265 14.16 6.30 13.85
C GLY A 265 12.74 6.74 13.49
N GLN A 266 11.74 6.14 14.17
CA GLN A 266 10.32 6.40 13.88
C GLN A 266 9.90 7.87 14.04
N GLY A 267 10.62 8.66 14.86
CA GLY A 267 10.36 10.08 15.04
C GLY A 267 10.73 10.92 13.80
N LEU A 268 11.74 10.49 13.03
CA LEU A 268 12.25 11.21 11.87
C LEU A 268 11.21 11.35 10.77
N THR A 269 10.40 10.32 10.53
CA THR A 269 9.36 10.35 9.48
C THR A 269 8.37 11.50 9.70
N LYS A 270 7.84 11.63 10.92
CA LYS A 270 6.91 12.72 11.25
C LYS A 270 7.60 14.08 11.19
N TYR A 271 8.85 14.15 11.64
CA TYR A 271 9.66 15.36 11.59
C TYR A 271 9.80 15.90 10.16
N LEU A 272 10.19 15.03 9.22
CA LEU A 272 10.36 15.37 7.81
C LEU A 272 9.03 15.73 7.16
N MET A 273 7.98 14.93 7.36
CA MET A 273 6.65 15.21 6.80
C MET A 273 6.11 16.57 7.26
N HIS A 274 6.27 16.93 8.53
CA HIS A 274 5.87 18.25 9.04
C HIS A 274 6.69 19.40 8.44
N ALA A 275 7.97 19.18 8.14
CA ALA A 275 8.78 20.21 7.49
C ALA A 275 8.32 20.48 6.05
N VAL A 276 8.03 19.43 5.28
CA VAL A 276 7.52 19.59 3.91
C VAL A 276 6.12 20.20 3.90
N ASP A 277 5.25 19.81 4.83
CA ASP A 277 3.92 20.40 4.95
C ASP A 277 3.98 21.91 5.23
N ARG A 278 4.88 22.35 6.13
CA ARG A 278 5.12 23.78 6.37
C ARG A 278 5.68 24.49 5.13
N ALA A 279 6.66 23.90 4.47
CA ALA A 279 7.30 24.51 3.29
C ALA A 279 6.35 24.66 2.10
N THR A 280 5.35 23.79 2.00
CA THR A 280 4.35 23.80 0.93
C THR A 280 3.06 24.55 1.31
N GLY A 281 3.02 25.20 2.48
CA GLY A 281 1.83 25.93 2.96
C GLY A 281 0.62 25.04 3.19
N GLY A 282 0.82 23.78 3.60
CA GLY A 282 -0.26 22.80 3.83
C GLY A 282 -0.71 22.01 2.60
N ARG A 283 -0.13 22.28 1.42
CA ARG A 283 -0.52 21.58 0.17
C ARG A 283 -0.24 20.07 0.24
N THR A 284 0.73 19.62 1.03
CA THR A 284 1.04 18.18 1.10
C THR A 284 -0.06 17.33 1.71
N ALA A 285 -0.88 17.88 2.63
CA ALA A 285 -2.02 17.16 3.18
C ALA A 285 -3.09 16.90 2.12
N GLN A 286 -3.39 17.92 1.29
CA GLN A 286 -4.33 17.80 0.17
C GLN A 286 -3.79 16.85 -0.90
N ALA A 287 -2.52 16.98 -1.27
CA ALA A 287 -1.89 16.12 -2.25
C ALA A 287 -1.85 14.65 -1.78
N ASN A 288 -1.56 14.40 -0.50
CA ASN A 288 -1.59 13.05 0.08
C ASN A 288 -3.00 12.43 -0.01
N MET A 289 -4.04 13.19 0.32
CA MET A 289 -5.43 12.75 0.14
C MET A 289 -5.74 12.42 -1.32
N ALA A 290 -5.36 13.31 -2.25
CA ALA A 290 -5.58 13.10 -3.68
C ALA A 290 -4.86 11.86 -4.21
N VAL A 291 -3.60 11.64 -3.79
CA VAL A 291 -2.82 10.45 -4.15
C VAL A 291 -3.47 9.17 -3.61
N LEU A 292 -3.93 9.15 -2.35
CA LEU A 292 -4.65 8.01 -1.77
C LEU A 292 -5.86 7.62 -2.64
N ILE A 293 -6.63 8.61 -3.06
CA ILE A 293 -7.83 8.42 -3.89
C ILE A 293 -7.45 7.94 -5.29
N SER A 294 -6.47 8.58 -5.94
CA SER A 294 -6.09 8.23 -7.31
C SER A 294 -5.46 6.85 -7.41
N THR A 295 -4.61 6.45 -6.45
CA THR A 295 -4.00 5.11 -6.45
C THR A 295 -5.02 4.03 -6.12
N ALA A 296 -6.01 4.32 -5.27
CA ALA A 296 -7.12 3.40 -5.00
C ALA A 296 -8.02 3.18 -6.24
N GLU A 297 -8.32 4.24 -7.00
CA GLU A 297 -9.04 4.14 -8.27
C GLU A 297 -8.26 3.31 -9.30
N VAL A 298 -6.95 3.56 -9.45
CA VAL A 298 -6.07 2.73 -10.29
C VAL A 298 -6.07 1.28 -9.80
N GLY A 299 -5.99 1.05 -8.49
CA GLY A 299 -6.00 -0.28 -7.89
C GLY A 299 -7.28 -1.05 -8.21
N GLY A 300 -8.43 -0.38 -8.17
CA GLY A 300 -9.71 -0.95 -8.59
C GLY A 300 -9.69 -1.40 -10.05
N ARG A 301 -9.18 -0.55 -10.95
CA ARG A 301 -9.07 -0.88 -12.39
C ARG A 301 -8.15 -2.07 -12.64
N MET A 302 -6.98 -2.10 -12.00
CA MET A 302 -6.02 -3.21 -12.15
C MET A 302 -6.56 -4.53 -11.60
N ALA A 303 -7.26 -4.50 -10.45
CA ALA A 303 -7.91 -5.67 -9.90
C ALA A 303 -9.03 -6.18 -10.82
N ALA A 304 -9.82 -5.27 -11.41
CA ALA A 304 -10.85 -5.63 -12.37
C ALA A 304 -10.27 -6.25 -13.65
N ALA A 305 -9.18 -5.69 -14.19
CA ALA A 305 -8.46 -6.26 -15.32
C ALA A 305 -7.93 -7.66 -15.02
N TYR A 306 -7.35 -7.85 -13.84
CA TYR A 306 -6.88 -9.17 -13.39
C TYR A 306 -8.02 -10.18 -13.24
N ALA A 307 -9.14 -9.80 -12.63
CA ALA A 307 -10.30 -10.68 -12.47
C ALA A 307 -10.87 -11.13 -13.83
N ARG A 308 -10.98 -10.23 -14.81
CA ARG A 308 -11.38 -10.57 -16.19
C ARG A 308 -10.42 -11.59 -16.81
N ALA A 309 -9.12 -11.34 -16.73
CA ALA A 309 -8.09 -12.22 -17.29
C ALA A 309 -8.09 -13.63 -16.65
N VAL A 310 -8.40 -13.74 -15.35
CA VAL A 310 -8.53 -15.04 -14.67
C VAL A 310 -9.80 -15.79 -15.12
N ALA A 311 -10.92 -15.08 -15.29
CA ALA A 311 -12.16 -15.68 -15.74
C ALA A 311 -12.08 -16.21 -17.18
N GLU A 312 -11.39 -15.49 -18.07
CA GLU A 312 -11.17 -15.90 -19.46
C GLU A 312 -10.36 -17.20 -19.57
N ASP A 313 -9.27 -17.32 -18.79
CA ASP A 313 -8.45 -18.53 -18.73
C ASP A 313 -9.25 -19.74 -18.19
N GLY A 314 -10.04 -19.53 -17.13
CA GLY A 314 -10.91 -20.56 -16.56
C GLY A 314 -11.99 -21.06 -17.54
N GLY A 315 -12.51 -20.16 -18.38
CA GLY A 315 -13.47 -20.49 -19.44
C GLY A 315 -12.87 -21.08 -20.72
N ALA A 316 -11.56 -20.91 -20.95
CA ALA A 316 -10.82 -21.52 -22.05
C ALA A 316 -10.40 -22.97 -21.73
N GLY A 317 -10.03 -23.25 -20.47
CA GLY A 317 -9.68 -24.61 -20.02
C GLY A 317 -10.84 -25.61 -20.00
N GLY A 318 -12.10 -25.13 -19.96
CA GLY A 318 -13.30 -25.98 -20.05
C GLY A 318 -13.74 -26.34 -21.48
N ARG A 319 -13.15 -25.73 -22.51
CA ARG A 319 -13.54 -25.94 -23.93
C ARG A 319 -12.64 -26.90 -24.70
N THR A 320 -11.61 -27.46 -24.09
CA THR A 320 -10.69 -28.44 -24.70
C THR A 320 -10.95 -29.89 -24.26
N GLY A 321 -12.10 -30.16 -23.64
CA GLY A 321 -12.47 -31.48 -23.11
C GLY A 321 -13.81 -32.02 -23.60
N ALA A 322 -14.19 -31.78 -24.86
CA ALA A 322 -15.32 -32.43 -25.53
C ALA A 322 -14.86 -33.06 -26.85
#